data_AF-A0A835ZE28-F1
#
_entry.id   AF-A0A835ZE28-F1
#
_cell.length_a   1.000
_cell.length_b   1.000
_cell.length_c   1.000
_cell.angle_alpha   90.00
_cell.angle_beta   90.00
_cell.angle_gamma   90.00
#
_symmetry.space_group_name_H-M   'P 1'
#
loop_
_entity.id
_entity.type
_entity.pdbx_description
1 polymer ?
#
loop_
_entity_poly.entity_id
_entity_poly.type
_entity_poly.pdbx_seq_one_letter_code
_entity_poly.pdbx_strand_id
1 'polypeptide(L)'
;MAHVIRPQYQDPATGILYDCNNPDFTGYLTKQSSWLKDWRRRFFILKGSKLFFAKSEMAAPHGMIDLSSCMTVKSAEQKTHKRNALEVSTQDTTFFMFAGTEKEKDDWIGAIGRAIVQSSSTYQNEEASGDSDSDYEYQG
;
A
#
# COMPACT_ATOMS: atom_id res chain seq x y z
N MET A 1 15.59 18.24 6.08
CA MET A 1 15.58 16.76 6.19
C MET A 1 16.07 16.21 4.86
N ALA A 2 16.95 15.21 4.83
CA ALA A 2 17.50 14.70 3.57
C ALA A 2 16.39 14.00 2.77
N HIS A 3 16.23 14.35 1.49
CA HIS A 3 15.38 13.61 0.57
C HIS A 3 16.03 12.24 0.32
N VAL A 4 15.40 11.16 0.81
CA VAL A 4 15.84 9.80 0.50
C VAL A 4 15.44 9.51 -0.95
N ILE A 5 16.44 9.38 -1.83
CA ILE A 5 16.23 8.96 -3.21
C ILE A 5 16.18 7.43 -3.25
N ARG A 6 15.01 6.89 -3.57
CA ARG A 6 14.76 5.45 -3.73
C ARG A 6 14.93 5.06 -5.20
N PRO A 7 15.55 3.90 -5.50
CA PRO A 7 15.58 3.40 -6.87
C PRO A 7 14.16 3.14 -7.39
N GLN A 8 13.96 3.39 -8.68
CA GLN A 8 12.70 3.09 -9.35
C GLN A 8 12.48 1.57 -9.45
N TYR A 9 11.22 1.18 -9.53
CA TYR A 9 10.85 -0.17 -9.92
C TYR A 9 10.59 -0.21 -11.41
N GLN A 10 11.23 -1.16 -12.12
CA GLN A 10 10.91 -1.47 -13.51
C GLN A 10 10.06 -2.74 -13.54
N ASP A 11 8.85 -2.63 -14.08
CA ASP A 11 8.01 -3.80 -14.31
C ASP A 11 8.62 -4.65 -15.44
N PRO A 12 9.02 -5.90 -15.18
CA PRO A 12 9.65 -6.75 -16.18
C PRO A 12 8.71 -7.17 -17.32
N ALA A 13 7.38 -7.11 -17.12
CA ALA A 13 6.41 -7.49 -18.14
C ALA A 13 6.08 -6.33 -19.08
N THR A 14 5.95 -5.11 -18.56
CA THR A 14 5.52 -3.94 -19.33
C THR A 14 6.65 -2.96 -19.67
N GLY A 15 7.79 -3.05 -18.97
CA GLY A 15 8.89 -2.09 -19.06
C GLY A 15 8.62 -0.75 -18.38
N ILE A 16 7.43 -0.55 -17.79
CA ILE A 16 7.04 0.70 -17.14
C ILE A 16 7.91 0.94 -15.90
N LEU A 17 8.37 2.18 -15.76
CA LEU A 17 9.12 2.65 -14.60
C LEU A 17 8.17 3.32 -13.59
N TYR A 18 8.22 2.85 -12.35
CA TYR A 18 7.48 3.39 -11.23
C TYR A 18 8.43 4.13 -10.29
N ASP A 19 8.12 5.39 -10.02
CA ASP A 19 8.83 6.19 -9.02
C ASP A 19 8.45 5.72 -7.61
N CYS A 20 9.43 5.36 -6.78
CA CYS A 20 9.22 4.89 -5.41
C CYS A 20 9.50 5.96 -4.34
N ASN A 21 9.78 7.21 -4.73
CA ASN A 21 10.00 8.32 -3.79
C ASN A 21 8.69 8.80 -3.14
N ASN A 22 8.78 9.47 -2.00
CA ASN A 22 7.63 9.99 -1.23
C ASN A 22 6.50 8.97 -1.05
N PRO A 23 6.78 7.80 -0.46
CA PRO A 23 5.78 6.75 -0.28
C PRO A 23 4.73 7.11 0.78
N ASP A 24 3.51 6.59 0.60
CA ASP A 24 2.39 6.78 1.53
C ASP A 24 2.60 6.00 2.83
N PHE A 25 3.27 4.85 2.73
CA PHE A 25 3.64 4.03 3.89
C PHE A 25 4.87 3.17 3.58
N THR A 26 5.71 2.93 4.58
CA THR A 26 6.88 2.05 4.43
C THR A 26 7.16 1.28 5.71
N GLY A 27 7.89 0.19 5.58
CA GLY A 27 8.32 -0.60 6.72
C GLY A 27 8.73 -2.00 6.34
N TYR A 28 9.20 -2.76 7.32
CA TYR A 28 9.56 -4.15 7.11
C TYR A 28 8.38 -5.08 7.35
N LEU A 29 8.19 -6.04 6.44
CA LEU A 29 7.36 -7.22 6.64
C LEU A 29 8.15 -8.46 6.26
N THR A 30 7.80 -9.60 6.85
CA THR A 30 8.31 -10.90 6.40
C THR A 30 7.29 -11.56 5.50
N LYS A 31 7.59 -11.68 4.21
CA LYS A 31 6.69 -12.28 3.22
C LYS A 31 7.00 -13.75 2.97
N GLN A 32 5.98 -14.53 2.69
CA GLN A 32 6.15 -15.88 2.17
C GLN A 32 6.56 -15.82 0.69
N SER A 33 7.50 -16.68 0.29
CA SER A 33 7.87 -16.90 -1.10
C SER A 33 6.75 -17.67 -1.81
N SER A 34 6.36 -17.22 -3.01
CA SER A 34 5.29 -17.86 -3.78
C SER A 34 5.63 -19.31 -4.15
N TRP A 35 6.91 -19.56 -4.50
CA TRP A 35 7.41 -20.86 -4.95
C TRP A 35 7.98 -21.70 -3.80
N LEU A 36 9.05 -21.22 -3.17
CA LEU A 36 9.77 -21.95 -2.12
C LEU A 36 9.03 -22.07 -0.78
N LYS A 37 7.94 -21.31 -0.58
CA LYS A 37 7.21 -21.19 0.71
C LYS A 37 8.03 -20.73 1.93
N ASP A 38 9.31 -20.42 1.74
CA ASP A 38 10.17 -19.74 2.72
C ASP A 38 9.68 -18.34 3.08
N TRP A 39 9.95 -17.93 4.32
CA TRP A 39 9.65 -16.60 4.83
C TRP A 39 10.87 -15.69 4.75
N ARG A 40 10.74 -14.52 4.12
CA ARG A 40 11.86 -13.59 3.90
C ARG A 40 11.48 -12.16 4.25
N ARG A 41 12.30 -11.53 5.09
CA ARG A 41 12.15 -10.11 5.45
C ARG A 41 12.41 -9.24 4.23
N ARG A 42 11.50 -8.29 3.97
CA ARG A 42 11.58 -7.34 2.87
C ARG A 42 11.14 -5.97 3.35
N PHE A 43 11.73 -4.93 2.76
CA PHE A 43 11.26 -3.57 2.95
C PHE A 43 10.14 -3.31 1.95
N PHE A 44 8.98 -2.94 2.45
CA PHE A 44 7.79 -2.66 1.65
C PHE A 44 7.61 -1.14 1.49
N ILE A 45 7.15 -0.76 0.31
CA ILE A 45 6.94 0.63 -0.10
C ILE A 45 5.55 0.70 -0.71
N LEU A 46 4.62 1.34 -0.01
CA LEU A 46 3.29 1.62 -0.53
C LEU A 46 3.31 3.00 -1.19
N LYS A 47 2.87 3.07 -2.45
CA LYS A 47 2.68 4.33 -3.16
C LYS A 47 1.50 4.23 -4.13
N GLY A 48 0.48 5.04 -3.91
CA GLY A 48 -0.79 4.94 -4.62
C GLY A 48 -1.36 3.53 -4.53
N SER A 49 -1.77 2.97 -5.67
CA SER A 49 -2.29 1.60 -5.77
C SER A 49 -1.20 0.52 -5.92
N LYS A 50 0.07 0.82 -5.62
CA LYS A 50 1.18 -0.12 -5.84
C LYS A 50 1.92 -0.39 -4.54
N LEU A 51 2.08 -1.68 -4.21
CA LEU A 51 2.85 -2.12 -3.05
C LEU A 51 4.12 -2.85 -3.51
N PHE A 52 5.24 -2.13 -3.49
CA PHE A 52 6.54 -2.65 -3.89
C PHE A 52 7.25 -3.31 -2.71
N PHE A 53 8.18 -4.22 -3.01
CA PHE A 53 9.06 -4.79 -2.00
C PHE A 53 10.51 -4.94 -2.49
N ALA A 54 11.46 -4.66 -1.59
CA ALA A 54 12.90 -4.65 -1.82
C ALA A 54 13.65 -5.48 -0.76
N LYS A 55 14.89 -5.87 -1.05
CA LYS A 55 15.74 -6.62 -0.09
C LYS A 55 16.04 -5.83 1.19
N SER A 56 16.17 -4.51 1.05
CA SER A 56 16.40 -3.56 2.14
C SER A 56 15.83 -2.20 1.73
N GLU A 57 15.83 -1.24 2.65
CA GLU A 57 15.31 0.10 2.43
C GLU A 57 15.96 0.85 1.26
N MET A 58 17.26 0.64 1.04
CA MET A 58 18.04 1.33 0.00
C MET A 58 18.22 0.48 -1.27
N ALA A 59 17.71 -0.76 -1.28
CA ALA A 59 17.80 -1.62 -2.45
C ALA A 59 16.70 -1.30 -3.46
N ALA A 60 16.97 -1.54 -4.74
CA ALA A 60 15.94 -1.45 -5.76
C ALA A 60 14.81 -2.46 -5.48
N PRO A 61 13.53 -2.05 -5.61
CA PRO A 61 12.43 -2.99 -5.55
C PRO A 61 12.55 -4.03 -6.66
N HIS A 62 12.17 -5.25 -6.33
CA HIS A 62 12.30 -6.43 -7.20
C HIS A 62 10.96 -7.16 -7.38
N GLY A 63 9.88 -6.55 -6.89
CA GLY A 63 8.54 -7.06 -7.04
C GLY A 63 7.51 -6.04 -6.58
N MET A 64 6.31 -6.23 -7.09
CA MET A 64 5.17 -5.33 -6.93
C MET A 64 3.93 -6.18 -6.74
N ILE A 65 3.04 -5.72 -5.86
CA ILE A 65 1.66 -6.18 -5.77
C ILE A 65 0.80 -5.02 -6.27
N ASP A 66 0.02 -5.27 -7.31
CA ASP A 66 -0.95 -4.29 -7.78
C ASP A 66 -2.19 -4.31 -6.87
N LEU A 67 -2.43 -3.23 -6.14
CA LEU A 67 -3.55 -3.11 -5.23
C LEU A 67 -4.84 -2.71 -5.94
N SER A 68 -4.80 -2.23 -7.18
CA SER A 68 -6.04 -1.96 -7.93
C SER A 68 -6.80 -3.24 -8.30
N SER A 69 -6.12 -4.40 -8.31
CA SER A 69 -6.74 -5.72 -8.44
C SER A 69 -6.90 -6.44 -7.09
N CYS A 70 -6.69 -5.73 -5.96
CA CYS A 70 -6.84 -6.32 -4.65
C CYS A 70 -8.31 -6.53 -4.31
N MET A 71 -8.63 -7.76 -3.91
CA MET A 71 -9.96 -8.16 -3.48
C MET A 71 -10.11 -7.98 -1.97
N THR A 72 -9.07 -8.34 -1.19
CA THR A 72 -9.11 -8.27 0.27
C THR A 72 -7.73 -8.05 0.87
N VAL A 73 -7.70 -7.32 2.00
CA VAL A 73 -6.58 -7.29 2.94
C VAL A 73 -7.12 -7.58 4.34
N LYS A 74 -6.55 -8.55 5.05
CA LYS A 74 -7.02 -8.95 6.39
C LYS A 74 -6.00 -9.78 7.17
N SER A 75 -6.27 -9.99 8.45
CA SER A 75 -5.56 -10.92 9.34
C SER A 75 -5.51 -12.34 8.78
N ALA A 76 -4.37 -13.01 8.95
CA ALA A 76 -4.08 -14.34 8.39
C ALA A 76 -3.37 -15.28 9.39
N GLU A 77 -3.42 -15.00 10.69
CA GLU A 77 -2.74 -15.81 11.72
C GLU A 77 -3.24 -17.26 11.72
N GLN A 78 -4.55 -17.48 11.55
CA GLN A 78 -5.15 -18.82 11.53
C GLN A 78 -4.72 -19.63 10.32
N LYS A 79 -4.47 -18.98 9.17
CA LYS A 79 -4.06 -19.64 7.92
C LYS A 79 -2.57 -19.94 7.87
N THR A 80 -1.76 -19.05 8.42
CA THR A 80 -0.29 -19.10 8.32
C THR A 80 0.38 -19.69 9.55
N HIS A 81 -0.35 -19.77 10.68
CA HIS A 81 0.18 -20.07 12.01
C HIS A 81 1.33 -19.14 12.43
N LYS A 82 1.36 -17.90 11.91
CA LYS A 82 2.30 -16.85 12.28
C LYS A 82 1.55 -15.75 13.01
N ARG A 83 2.10 -15.27 14.13
CA ARG A 83 1.57 -14.09 14.84
C ARG A 83 1.71 -12.86 13.95
N ASN A 84 0.77 -11.92 14.08
CA ASN A 84 0.77 -10.66 13.36
C ASN A 84 0.77 -10.84 11.84
N ALA A 85 0.18 -11.94 11.35
CA ALA A 85 0.12 -12.25 9.94
C ALA A 85 -1.05 -11.55 9.27
N LEU A 86 -0.82 -11.10 8.04
CA LEU A 86 -1.81 -10.53 7.15
C LEU A 86 -1.74 -11.20 5.78
N GLU A 87 -2.87 -11.17 5.07
CA GLU A 87 -2.95 -11.54 3.67
C GLU A 87 -3.38 -10.35 2.82
N VAL A 88 -2.82 -10.28 1.60
CA VAL A 88 -3.28 -9.40 0.53
C VAL A 88 -3.67 -10.31 -0.63
N SER A 89 -4.96 -10.41 -0.92
CA SER A 89 -5.47 -11.21 -2.03
C SER A 89 -5.73 -10.33 -3.23
N THR A 90 -5.12 -10.69 -4.35
CA THR A 90 -5.39 -10.15 -5.69
C THR A 90 -6.21 -11.17 -6.48
N GLN A 91 -6.62 -10.82 -7.70
CA GLN A 91 -7.32 -11.73 -8.61
C GLN A 91 -6.49 -13.00 -8.91
N ASP A 92 -5.17 -12.88 -9.05
CA ASP A 92 -4.31 -13.99 -9.49
C ASP A 92 -3.68 -14.76 -8.33
N THR A 93 -3.47 -14.10 -7.19
CA THR A 93 -2.71 -14.69 -6.10
C THR A 93 -2.98 -14.05 -4.75
N THR A 94 -2.75 -14.84 -3.69
CA THR A 94 -2.78 -14.38 -2.30
C THR A 94 -1.36 -14.32 -1.76
N PHE A 95 -0.97 -13.15 -1.28
CA PHE A 95 0.31 -12.92 -0.62
C PHE A 95 0.13 -13.01 0.90
N PHE A 96 1.02 -13.73 1.57
CA PHE A 96 1.07 -13.81 3.02
C PHE A 96 2.30 -13.08 3.56
N MET A 97 2.09 -12.26 4.58
CA MET A 97 3.12 -11.52 5.29
C MET A 97 2.90 -11.60 6.80
N PHE A 98 3.92 -11.30 7.60
CA PHE A 98 3.75 -10.99 9.01
C PHE A 98 4.62 -9.80 9.44
N ALA A 99 4.09 -9.04 10.39
CA ALA A 99 4.74 -7.88 10.99
C ALA A 99 5.48 -8.25 12.29
N GLY A 100 6.34 -7.35 12.78
CA GLY A 100 7.04 -7.53 14.05
C GLY A 100 6.11 -7.39 15.25
N THR A 101 5.10 -6.52 15.14
CA THR A 101 4.09 -6.27 16.18
C THR A 101 2.66 -6.29 15.65
N GLU A 102 1.69 -6.38 16.54
CA GLU A 102 0.26 -6.28 16.19
C GLU A 102 -0.06 -4.89 15.64
N LYS A 103 0.45 -3.83 16.28
CA LYS A 103 0.29 -2.45 15.80
C LYS A 103 0.80 -2.29 14.37
N GLU A 104 1.98 -2.79 14.05
CA GLU A 104 2.52 -2.74 12.69
C GLU A 104 1.63 -3.48 11.70
N LYS A 105 1.09 -4.65 12.05
CA LYS A 105 0.12 -5.38 11.22
C LYS A 105 -1.10 -4.49 10.94
N ASP A 106 -1.69 -3.90 11.97
CA ASP A 106 -2.90 -3.07 11.84
C ASP A 106 -2.63 -1.81 11.03
N ASP A 107 -1.48 -1.16 11.23
CA ASP A 107 -1.03 -0.01 10.43
C ASP A 107 -0.92 -0.41 8.94
N TRP A 108 -0.35 -1.57 8.63
CA TRP A 108 -0.25 -2.10 7.26
C TRP A 108 -1.60 -2.42 6.64
N ILE A 109 -2.50 -3.11 7.36
CA ILE A 109 -3.85 -3.41 6.89
C ILE A 109 -4.60 -2.10 6.61
N GLY A 110 -4.51 -1.11 7.51
CA GLY A 110 -5.14 0.19 7.34
C GLY A 110 -4.58 0.98 6.15
N ALA A 111 -3.26 1.01 5.99
CA ALA A 111 -2.62 1.70 4.87
C ALA A 111 -2.98 1.09 3.52
N ILE A 112 -2.93 -0.24 3.41
CA ILE A 112 -3.32 -0.96 2.19
C ILE A 112 -4.82 -0.78 1.91
N GLY A 113 -5.67 -0.89 2.94
CA GLY A 113 -7.11 -0.66 2.81
C GLY A 113 -7.45 0.73 2.27
N ARG A 114 -6.79 1.78 2.79
CA ARG A 114 -6.96 3.15 2.27
C ARG A 114 -6.50 3.28 0.81
N ALA A 115 -5.36 2.70 0.46
CA ALA A 115 -4.85 2.73 -0.90
C ALA A 115 -5.80 2.06 -1.92
N ILE A 116 -6.43 0.94 -1.53
CA ILE A 116 -7.43 0.25 -2.36
C ILE A 116 -8.63 1.17 -2.59
N VAL A 117 -9.20 1.75 -1.53
CA VAL A 117 -10.37 2.65 -1.61
C VAL A 117 -10.06 3.89 -2.46
N GLN A 118 -8.89 4.50 -2.28
CA GLN A 118 -8.48 5.68 -3.07
C GLN A 118 -8.26 5.34 -4.55
N SER A 119 -7.96 4.08 -4.88
CA SER A 119 -7.77 3.63 -6.25
C SER A 119 -9.07 3.22 -6.97
N SER A 120 -10.09 2.83 -6.21
CA SER A 120 -11.44 2.59 -6.72
C SER A 120 -12.20 3.91 -6.78
N SER A 121 -12.37 4.48 -7.97
CA SER A 121 -13.00 5.78 -8.21
C SER A 121 -14.45 5.86 -7.69
N THR A 122 -14.64 6.28 -6.42
CA THR A 122 -15.96 6.68 -5.88
C THR A 122 -15.93 7.97 -5.08
N TYR A 123 -14.79 8.63 -4.87
CA TYR A 123 -14.70 9.93 -4.19
C TYR A 123 -13.78 10.89 -4.93
N GLN A 124 -14.22 11.34 -6.11
CA GLN A 124 -13.74 12.57 -6.75
C GLN A 124 -14.94 13.31 -7.34
N ASN A 125 -15.86 13.75 -6.48
CA ASN A 125 -16.72 14.90 -6.78
C ASN A 125 -17.25 15.44 -5.45
N GLU A 126 -17.44 16.75 -5.35
CA GLU A 126 -17.98 17.50 -4.19
C GLU A 126 -16.98 18.20 -3.26
N GLU A 127 -16.04 19.00 -3.77
CA GLU A 127 -15.66 20.27 -3.11
C GLU A 127 -15.21 21.30 -4.17
N ALA A 128 -16.12 21.67 -5.07
CA ALA A 128 -15.93 22.82 -5.97
C ALA A 128 -17.28 23.40 -6.40
N SER A 129 -18.09 23.84 -5.43
CA SER A 129 -19.15 24.81 -5.68
C SER A 129 -19.16 25.77 -4.50
N GLY A 130 -18.30 26.78 -4.58
CA GLY A 130 -18.45 27.99 -3.79
C GLY A 130 -19.75 28.67 -4.22
N ASP A 131 -20.72 28.70 -3.32
CA ASP A 131 -21.88 29.55 -3.49
C ASP A 131 -21.62 30.83 -2.69
N SER A 132 -21.48 31.91 -3.46
CA SER A 132 -21.45 33.28 -2.98
C SER A 132 -22.86 33.83 -3.14
N ASP A 133 -23.52 34.17 -2.03
CA ASP A 133 -24.63 35.13 -1.95
C ASP A 133 -25.00 35.25 -0.47
N SER A 134 -25.37 36.37 0.12
CA SER A 134 -25.40 37.79 -0.24
C SER A 134 -25.82 38.49 1.06
N ASP A 135 -25.17 39.60 1.41
CA ASP A 135 -25.56 40.46 2.53
C ASP A 135 -27.00 40.96 2.38
N TYR A 136 -27.82 40.80 3.42
CA TYR A 136 -29.05 41.58 3.60
C TYR A 136 -28.95 42.40 4.88
N GLU A 137 -28.91 43.72 4.69
CA GLU A 137 -28.98 44.77 5.71
C GLU A 137 -30.24 44.64 6.58
N TYR A 138 -30.07 44.81 7.90
CA TYR A 138 -31.18 44.99 8.84
C TYR A 138 -31.30 46.47 9.18
N GLN A 139 -32.37 47.12 8.70
CA GLN A 139 -32.80 48.43 9.20
C GLN A 139 -33.56 48.23 10.52
N GLY A 140 -33.07 48.86 11.58
CA GLY A 140 -33.73 49.06 12.85
C GLY A 140 -33.23 50.34 13.50
#